data_AF-A0A9W4T108-F1
#
_entry.id   AF-A0A9W4T108-F1
#
_cell.length_a   1.000
_cell.length_b   1.000
_cell.length_c   1.000
_cell.angle_alpha   90.00
_cell.angle_beta   90.00
_cell.angle_gamma   90.00
#
_symmetry.space_group_name_H-M   'P 1'
#
loop_
_entity.id
_entity.type
_entity.pdbx_description
1 polymer ?
#
loop_
_entity_poly.entity_id
_entity_poly.type
_entity_poly.pdbx_seq_one_letter_code
_entity_poly.pdbx_strand_id
1 'polypeptide(L)'
;PFWDRAHDTELIIDICDGLRPPTDDIVAPEDYIELMKECWDPDPNKRPIAHDTNITKFTCLSPGTKKKRTVENEVYNAVGTRILQQIQK
;
A
#
# COMPACT_ATOMS: atom_id res chain seq x y z
N PRO A 1 -6.83 12.87 -0.19
CA PRO A 1 -8.06 12.96 0.63
C PRO A 1 -8.28 14.44 1.00
N PHE A 2 -9.51 14.82 1.36
CA PHE A 2 -9.85 16.21 1.72
C PHE A 2 -9.67 17.22 0.56
N TRP A 3 -10.00 16.82 -0.66
CA TRP A 3 -9.86 17.66 -1.86
C TRP A 3 -10.83 18.86 -1.87
N ASP A 4 -11.84 18.81 -1.02
CA ASP A 4 -12.92 19.77 -0.83
C ASP A 4 -12.57 20.91 0.14
N ARG A 5 -11.41 20.86 0.81
CA ARG A 5 -10.96 21.90 1.75
C ARG A 5 -9.47 22.26 1.59
N ALA A 6 -9.09 23.39 2.18
CA ALA A 6 -7.71 23.86 2.18
C ALA A 6 -6.80 22.90 2.97
N HIS A 7 -5.57 22.74 2.48
CA HIS A 7 -4.53 21.92 3.12
C HIS A 7 -3.67 22.79 4.03
N ASP A 8 -4.27 23.29 5.10
CA ASP A 8 -3.67 24.21 6.07
C ASP A 8 -3.41 23.53 7.43
N THR A 9 -2.97 24.33 8.41
CA THR A 9 -2.66 23.84 9.76
C THR A 9 -3.89 23.29 10.48
N GLU A 10 -5.08 23.82 10.21
CA GLU A 10 -6.33 23.31 10.82
C GLU A 10 -6.59 21.89 10.35
N LEU A 11 -6.46 21.61 9.05
CA LEU A 11 -6.60 20.24 8.53
C LEU A 11 -5.56 19.28 9.14
N ILE A 12 -4.32 19.74 9.35
CA ILE A 12 -3.29 18.92 9.99
C ILE A 12 -3.68 18.56 11.42
N ILE A 13 -4.19 19.53 12.20
CA ILE A 13 -4.66 19.30 13.58
C ILE A 13 -5.82 18.29 13.56
N ASP A 14 -6.81 18.48 12.68
CA ASP A 14 -7.94 17.54 12.57
C ASP A 14 -7.46 16.10 12.28
N ILE A 15 -6.48 15.92 11.39
CA ILE A 15 -5.92 14.60 11.07
C ILE A 15 -5.19 13.99 12.27
N CYS A 16 -4.44 14.80 13.03
CA CYS A 16 -3.79 14.39 14.27
C CYS A 16 -4.80 13.98 15.34
N ASP A 17 -5.94 14.67 15.41
CA ASP A 17 -7.04 14.38 16.32
C ASP A 17 -7.89 13.18 15.87
N GLY A 18 -7.58 12.60 14.71
CA GLY A 18 -8.18 11.35 14.25
C GLY A 18 -9.13 11.49 13.06
N LEU A 19 -9.20 12.66 12.41
CA LEU A 19 -9.94 12.79 11.16
C LEU A 19 -9.41 11.79 10.12
N ARG A 20 -10.31 10.96 9.58
CA ARG A 20 -10.05 10.01 8.50
C ARG A 20 -11.07 10.21 7.38
N PRO A 21 -10.74 9.83 6.14
CA PRO A 21 -11.72 9.83 5.07
C PRO A 21 -12.96 8.99 5.47
N PRO A 22 -14.18 9.43 5.12
CA PRO A 22 -15.39 8.66 5.39
C PRO A 22 -15.28 7.28 4.76
N THR A 23 -15.54 6.24 5.55
CA THR A 23 -15.49 4.86 5.04
C THR A 23 -16.62 4.60 4.03
N ASP A 24 -17.78 5.22 4.23
CA ASP A 24 -18.98 5.01 3.41
C ASP A 24 -18.82 5.53 1.97
N ASP A 25 -17.90 6.48 1.75
CA ASP A 25 -17.59 7.02 0.42
C ASP A 25 -16.60 6.15 -0.37
N ILE A 26 -16.04 5.12 0.28
CA ILE A 26 -15.03 4.24 -0.31
C ILE A 26 -15.75 3.07 -0.98
N VAL A 27 -15.78 3.10 -2.31
CA VAL A 27 -16.22 1.96 -3.12
C VAL A 27 -15.08 0.94 -3.23
N ALA A 28 -14.96 0.06 -2.23
CA ALA A 28 -13.96 -1.00 -2.17
C ALA A 28 -14.51 -2.28 -1.50
N PRO A 29 -13.84 -3.45 -1.65
CA PRO A 29 -14.20 -4.65 -0.90
C PRO A 29 -14.14 -4.41 0.62
N GLU A 30 -15.05 -5.04 1.37
CA GLU A 30 -15.11 -4.89 2.85
C GLU A 30 -13.78 -5.21 3.52
N ASP A 31 -13.16 -6.32 3.12
CA ASP A 31 -11.84 -6.73 3.59
C ASP A 31 -10.78 -5.59 3.45
N TYR A 32 -10.85 -4.80 2.37
CA TYR A 32 -9.93 -3.68 2.15
C TYR A 32 -10.25 -2.48 3.04
N ILE A 33 -11.54 -2.23 3.28
CA ILE A 33 -12.02 -1.21 4.22
C ILE A 33 -11.55 -1.54 5.64
N GLU A 34 -11.70 -2.80 6.07
CA GLU A 34 -11.21 -3.28 7.36
C GLU A 34 -9.69 -3.09 7.48
N LEU A 35 -8.92 -3.48 6.45
CA LEU A 35 -7.48 -3.27 6.44
C LEU A 35 -7.10 -1.78 6.54
N MET A 36 -7.80 -0.89 5.84
CA MET A 36 -7.54 0.55 5.95
C MET A 36 -7.79 1.09 7.35
N LYS A 37 -8.84 0.60 8.03
CA LYS A 37 -9.11 0.95 9.44
C LYS A 37 -7.97 0.49 10.35
N GLU A 38 -7.47 -0.74 10.18
CA GLU A 38 -6.32 -1.26 10.95
C GLU A 38 -5.04 -0.46 10.69
N CYS A 39 -4.76 -0.10 9.43
CA CYS A 39 -3.58 0.70 9.06
C CYS A 39 -3.58 2.10 9.69
N TRP A 40 -4.75 2.62 10.05
CA TRP A 40 -4.94 3.98 10.57
C TRP A 40 -5.26 4.04 12.06
N ASP A 41 -5.05 2.94 12.79
CA ASP A 41 -5.25 2.88 14.25
C ASP A 41 -4.44 4.00 14.95
N PRO A 42 -5.05 4.73 15.92
CA PRO A 42 -4.36 5.74 16.69
C PRO A 42 -3.16 5.19 17.47
N ASP A 43 -3.21 3.92 17.91
CA ASP A 43 -2.09 3.22 18.53
C ASP A 43 -1.15 2.67 17.46
N PRO A 44 0.10 3.19 17.35
CA PRO A 44 1.06 2.71 16.36
C PRO A 44 1.38 1.21 16.47
N ASN A 45 1.23 0.62 17.65
CA ASN A 45 1.54 -0.80 17.88
C ASN A 45 0.46 -1.74 17.36
N LYS A 46 -0.77 -1.23 17.14
CA LYS A 46 -1.87 -2.00 16.57
C LYS A 46 -1.89 -1.97 15.04
N ARG A 47 -1.09 -1.09 14.43
CA ARG A 47 -1.00 -1.00 12.99
C ARG A 47 -0.32 -2.25 12.44
N PRO A 48 -0.86 -2.87 11.38
CA PRO A 48 -0.24 -4.01 10.74
C PRO A 48 1.10 -3.59 10.12
N ILE A 49 2.08 -4.48 10.16
CA ILE A 49 3.38 -4.22 9.56
C ILE A 49 3.27 -4.44 8.05
N ALA A 50 3.95 -3.65 7.23
CA ALA A 50 3.84 -3.72 5.77
C ALA A 50 4.09 -5.13 5.17
N HIS A 51 4.89 -5.96 5.84
CA HIS A 51 5.18 -7.35 5.43
C HIS A 51 4.25 -8.39 6.08
N ASP A 52 3.23 -7.94 6.80
CA ASP A 52 2.22 -8.82 7.39
C ASP A 52 1.39 -9.47 6.28
N THR A 53 1.15 -10.76 6.47
CA THR A 53 0.42 -11.63 5.56
C THR A 53 -0.99 -11.16 5.24
N ASN A 54 -1.62 -10.40 6.15
CA ASN A 54 -2.94 -9.82 5.94
C ASN A 54 -2.93 -8.71 4.88
N ILE A 55 -1.86 -7.92 4.75
CA ILE A 55 -1.70 -6.90 3.71
C ILE A 55 -1.48 -7.55 2.34
N THR A 56 -0.72 -8.65 2.29
CA THR A 56 -0.46 -9.38 1.04
C THR A 56 -1.68 -10.09 0.44
N LYS A 57 -2.82 -10.16 1.14
CA LYS A 57 -4.08 -10.65 0.55
C LYS A 57 -4.64 -9.68 -0.49
N PHE A 58 -4.36 -8.38 -0.35
CA PHE A 58 -4.92 -7.30 -1.20
C PHE A 58 -4.00 -6.82 -2.30
N THR A 59 -2.72 -7.17 -2.25
CA THR A 59 -1.86 -7.04 -3.43
C THR A 59 -2.52 -7.87 -4.51
N CYS A 60 -2.91 -7.23 -5.60
CA CYS A 60 -3.57 -7.82 -6.75
C CYS A 60 -2.92 -9.15 -7.16
N LEU A 61 -3.40 -10.25 -6.57
CA LEU A 61 -3.34 -11.56 -7.17
C LEU A 61 -4.19 -11.41 -8.41
N SER A 62 -3.53 -11.15 -9.55
CA SER A 62 -4.15 -11.22 -10.85
C SER A 62 -5.04 -12.48 -10.85
N PRO A 63 -6.34 -12.37 -11.11
CA PRO A 63 -7.22 -13.53 -11.02
C PRO A 63 -6.73 -14.58 -12.02
N GLY A 64 -5.98 -15.58 -11.55
CA GLY A 64 -5.47 -16.64 -12.41
C GLY A 64 -4.04 -17.16 -12.23
N THR A 65 -3.27 -16.89 -11.16
CA THR A 65 -2.05 -17.70 -10.93
C THR A 65 -1.90 -18.20 -9.49
N LYS A 66 -2.23 -19.48 -9.27
CA LYS A 66 -1.70 -20.26 -8.14
C LYS A 66 -0.19 -20.49 -8.37
N LYS A 67 0.64 -19.48 -8.13
CA LYS A 67 2.10 -19.67 -8.04
C LYS A 67 2.70 -18.55 -7.20
N LYS A 68 3.20 -18.89 -6.00
CA LYS A 68 4.22 -18.10 -5.30
C LYS A 68 5.39 -17.98 -6.29
N ARG A 69 5.51 -16.86 -6.97
CA ARG A 69 6.65 -16.55 -7.84
C ARG A 69 7.52 -15.54 -7.10
N THR A 70 8.76 -15.92 -6.87
CA THR A 70 9.84 -15.09 -6.37
C THR A 70 10.08 -13.95 -7.38
N VAL A 71 9.52 -12.75 -7.14
CA VAL A 71 9.60 -11.63 -8.10
C VAL A 71 10.97 -10.92 -8.07
N GLU A 72 11.79 -11.15 -7.05
CA GLU A 72 13.09 -10.44 -6.94
C GLU A 72 14.15 -10.91 -7.96
N ASN A 73 14.06 -12.14 -8.49
CA ASN A 73 15.16 -12.70 -9.26
C ASN A 73 15.11 -12.44 -10.78
N GLU A 74 13.98 -12.13 -11.40
CA GLU A 74 13.93 -11.94 -12.86
C GLU A 74 14.24 -10.49 -13.27
N VAL A 75 13.77 -9.51 -12.50
CA VAL A 75 14.03 -8.07 -12.75
C VAL A 75 15.49 -7.73 -12.49
N TYR A 76 16.07 -8.21 -11.39
CA TYR A 76 17.50 -8.02 -11.09
C TYR A 76 18.39 -8.63 -12.18
N ASN A 77 18.02 -9.81 -12.69
CA ASN A 77 18.76 -10.47 -13.77
C ASN A 77 18.59 -9.78 -15.13
N ALA A 78 17.40 -9.22 -15.44
CA ALA A 78 17.13 -8.51 -16.69
C ALA A 78 17.75 -7.11 -16.75
N VAL A 79 17.70 -6.36 -15.64
CA VAL A 79 18.37 -5.05 -15.52
C VAL A 79 19.89 -5.25 -15.44
N GLY A 80 20.36 -6.28 -14.73
CA GLY A 80 21.77 -6.64 -14.61
C GLY A 80 22.42 -7.04 -15.94
N THR A 81 21.74 -7.83 -16.78
CA THR A 81 22.27 -8.19 -18.11
C THR A 81 22.35 -7.00 -19.07
N ARG A 82 21.41 -6.05 -18.97
CA ARG A 82 21.40 -4.86 -19.83
C ARG A 82 22.50 -3.87 -19.47
N ILE A 83 22.84 -3.72 -18.19
CA ILE A 83 23.95 -2.88 -17.73
C ILE A 83 25.30 -3.51 -18.10
N LEU A 84 25.48 -4.83 -17.99
CA LEU A 84 26.73 -5.50 -18.36
C LEU A 84 27.03 -5.43 -19.87
N GLN A 85 26.01 -5.44 -20.72
CA GLN A 85 26.18 -5.24 -22.17
C GLN A 85 26.54 -3.79 -22.56
N GLN A 86 26.29 -2.80 -21.70
CA GLN A 86 26.65 -1.40 -21.95
C GLN A 86 28.07 -1.05 -21.51
N ILE A 87 28.68 -1.87 -20.64
CA ILE A 87 30.06 -1.66 -20.15
C ILE A 87 31.11 -2.37 -21.04
N GLN A 88 30.69 -3.33 -21.89
CA GLN A 88 31.56 -4.04 -22.84
C GLN A 88 31.56 -3.44 -24.27
N LYS A 89 31.15 -2.19 -24.46
CA LYS A 89 31.27 -1.45 -25.73
C LYS A 89 32.17 -0.24 -25.59
#